data_AF-A0A7X7H291-F1
#
_entry.id   AF-A0A7X7H291-F1
#
_cell.length_a   1.000
_cell.length_b   1.000
_cell.length_c   1.000
_cell.angle_alpha   90.00
_cell.angle_beta   90.00
_cell.angle_gamma   90.00
#
_symmetry.space_group_name_H-M   'P 1'
#
loop_
_entity.id
_entity.type
_entity.pdbx_description
1 polymer ?
#
loop_
_entity_poly.entity_id
_entity_poly.type
_entity_poly.pdbx_seq_one_letter_code
_entity_poly.pdbx_strand_id
1 'polypeptide(L)'
;MHLILHYRHHYKKYFSKNTQDASWDFEKLCTVKFRACKVRISDPDTGKDEWEVLLTNLNRQEFPLPRMKKLYHLRWGIESSFRKLKYDLGCIQFHSKQDNFIEMEIYAHMIMFNTVSQINAQAYVPQ
;
A
#
# COMPACT_ATOMS: atom_id res chain seq x y z
N MET A 1 -15.63 6.25 14.82
CA MET A 1 -15.58 5.21 15.89
C MET A 1 -14.11 5.02 16.29
N HIS A 2 -13.72 5.17 17.56
CA HIS A 2 -12.30 5.12 17.96
C HIS A 2 -11.88 3.70 18.35
N LEU A 3 -11.08 3.07 17.48
CA LEU A 3 -10.46 1.77 17.74
C LEU A 3 -9.10 1.94 18.38
N ILE A 4 -8.89 1.30 19.54
CA ILE A 4 -7.60 1.24 20.21
C ILE A 4 -7.03 -0.16 19.98
N LEU A 5 -5.85 -0.23 19.34
CA LEU A 5 -5.17 -1.50 19.04
C LEU A 5 -4.09 -1.76 20.10
N HIS A 6 -4.22 -2.87 20.83
CA HIS A 6 -3.23 -3.32 21.81
C HIS A 6 -2.87 -4.79 21.64
N TYR A 7 -1.57 -5.12 21.78
CA TYR A 7 -1.06 -6.49 21.71
C TYR A 7 -1.46 -7.34 22.94
N ARG A 8 -1.61 -6.71 24.10
CA ARG A 8 -2.13 -7.31 25.33
C ARG A 8 -3.30 -6.46 25.81
N HIS A 9 -4.36 -7.07 26.31
CA HIS A 9 -5.49 -6.33 26.90
C HIS A 9 -4.99 -5.33 27.95
N HIS A 10 -5.09 -4.04 27.65
CA HIS A 10 -4.92 -3.00 28.66
C HIS A 10 -6.25 -2.88 29.40
N TYR A 11 -6.30 -3.33 30.66
CA TYR A 11 -7.52 -3.27 31.45
C TYR A 11 -7.80 -1.83 31.88
N LYS A 12 -8.44 -1.04 31.00
CA LYS A 12 -9.05 0.23 31.38
C LYS A 12 -10.50 -0.02 31.80
N LYS A 13 -10.84 0.43 33.02
CA LYS A 13 -12.16 0.22 33.63
C LYS A 13 -13.28 0.99 32.92
N TYR A 14 -12.95 2.07 32.21
CA TYR A 14 -13.91 2.92 31.51
C TYR A 14 -13.33 3.42 30.18
N PHE A 15 -14.13 3.34 29.12
CA PHE A 15 -13.86 3.93 27.81
C PHE A 15 -14.92 4.99 27.48
N SER A 16 -14.62 5.91 26.55
CA SER A 16 -15.61 6.87 26.07
C SER A 16 -16.71 6.15 25.27
N LYS A 17 -17.92 6.72 25.18
CA LYS A 17 -19.05 6.11 24.44
C LYS A 17 -18.74 5.70 23.00
N ASN A 18 -17.78 6.38 22.35
CA ASN A 18 -17.41 6.15 20.95
C ASN A 18 -16.12 5.33 20.80
N THR A 19 -15.56 4.83 21.91
CA THR A 19 -14.30 4.07 21.93
C THR A 19 -14.62 2.58 22.08
N GLN A 20 -14.16 1.79 21.12
CA GLN A 20 -14.19 0.33 21.20
C GLN A 20 -12.76 -0.18 21.37
N ASP A 21 -12.56 -1.01 22.39
CA ASP A 21 -11.32 -1.75 22.59
C ASP A 21 -11.41 -3.04 21.78
N ALA A 22 -10.53 -3.19 20.80
CA ALA A 22 -10.43 -4.41 20.02
C ALA A 22 -8.95 -4.79 19.93
N SER A 23 -8.63 -6.03 20.31
CA SER A 23 -7.35 -6.59 19.92
C SER A 23 -7.44 -6.98 18.45
N TRP A 24 -6.41 -6.67 17.68
CA TRP A 24 -6.25 -7.31 16.38
C TRP A 24 -6.15 -8.82 16.63
N ASP A 25 -6.95 -9.61 15.90
CA ASP A 25 -6.97 -11.06 15.90
C ASP A 25 -5.71 -11.63 15.23
N PHE A 26 -4.52 -11.29 15.76
CA PHE A 26 -3.36 -12.12 15.45
C PHE A 26 -3.66 -13.52 15.99
N GLU A 27 -3.95 -14.45 15.08
CA GLU A 27 -3.98 -15.87 15.38
C GLU A 27 -2.69 -16.29 16.12
N LYS A 28 -2.70 -17.49 16.72
CA LYS A 28 -1.52 -18.07 17.39
C LYS A 28 -0.27 -17.92 16.50
N LEU A 29 0.87 -17.60 17.12
CA LEU A 29 2.17 -17.53 16.44
C LEU A 29 2.34 -18.75 15.52
N CYS A 30 2.47 -18.49 14.22
CA CYS A 30 2.57 -19.53 13.20
C CYS A 30 3.97 -19.55 12.60
N THR A 31 4.45 -20.75 12.26
CA THR A 31 5.73 -20.90 11.55
C THR A 31 5.54 -20.61 10.07
N VAL A 32 6.12 -19.51 9.59
CA VAL A 32 6.05 -19.11 8.17
C VAL A 32 7.30 -19.61 7.44
N LYS A 33 7.11 -20.40 6.37
CA LYS A 33 8.18 -20.77 5.44
C LYS A 33 8.32 -19.68 4.39
N PHE A 34 9.54 -19.16 4.22
CA PHE A 34 9.85 -18.16 3.20
C PHE A 34 11.21 -18.44 2.55
N ARG A 35 11.39 -17.82 1.40
CA ARG A 35 12.62 -17.83 0.60
C ARG A 35 13.12 -16.40 0.51
N ALA A 36 14.43 -16.23 0.70
CA ALA A 36 15.12 -14.98 0.40
C ALA A 36 15.62 -14.99 -1.06
N CYS A 37 15.34 -13.92 -1.79
CA CYS A 37 15.75 -13.69 -3.16
C CYS A 37 16.56 -12.39 -3.23
N LYS A 38 17.84 -12.48 -3.57
CA LYS A 38 18.68 -11.30 -3.81
C LYS A 38 18.60 -10.90 -5.28
N VAL A 39 18.18 -9.68 -5.57
CA VAL A 39 18.04 -9.15 -6.93
C VAL A 39 18.75 -7.80 -7.05
N ARG A 40 19.28 -7.50 -8.24
CA ARG A 40 19.88 -6.20 -8.54
C ARG A 40 18.82 -5.33 -9.21
N ILE A 41 18.54 -4.17 -8.65
CA ILE A 41 17.53 -3.24 -9.13
C ILE A 41 18.23 -1.98 -9.58
N SER A 42 17.86 -1.50 -10.76
CA SER A 42 18.39 -0.29 -11.35
C SER A 42 17.35 0.79 -11.12
N ASP A 43 17.72 1.82 -10.36
CA ASP A 43 16.84 2.94 -10.11
C ASP A 43 16.84 3.86 -11.35
N PRO A 44 15.68 4.09 -11.99
CA PRO A 44 15.62 4.85 -13.24
C PRO A 44 15.92 6.34 -13.06
N ASP A 45 15.73 6.89 -11.86
CA ASP A 45 15.91 8.32 -11.57
C ASP A 45 17.37 8.65 -11.25
N THR A 46 18.08 7.73 -10.58
CA THR A 46 19.47 7.92 -10.13
C THR A 46 20.48 7.15 -10.99
N GLY A 47 20.04 6.21 -11.82
CA GLY A 47 20.88 5.36 -12.67
C GLY A 47 21.78 4.40 -11.89
N LYS A 48 21.58 4.28 -10.56
CA LYS A 48 22.39 3.43 -9.69
C LYS A 48 21.78 2.03 -9.60
N ASP A 49 22.67 1.05 -9.54
CA ASP A 49 22.29 -0.32 -9.27
C ASP A 49 22.44 -0.63 -7.79
N GLU A 50 21.33 -0.96 -7.15
CA GLU A 50 21.29 -1.36 -5.75
C GLU A 50 20.88 -2.83 -5.60
N TRP A 51 21.39 -3.46 -4.56
CA TRP A 51 21.06 -4.85 -4.22
C TRP A 51 19.90 -4.87 -3.25
N GLU A 52 18.83 -5.55 -3.63
CA GLU A 52 17.64 -5.70 -2.81
C GLU A 52 17.40 -7.16 -2.45
N VAL A 53 16.88 -7.39 -1.25
CA VAL A 53 16.56 -8.73 -0.74
C VAL A 53 15.06 -8.85 -0.53
N LEU A 54 14.44 -9.72 -1.30
CA LEU A 54 13.00 -9.98 -1.25
C LEU A 54 12.72 -11.24 -0.44
N LEU A 55 11.81 -11.15 0.52
CA LEU A 55 11.26 -12.30 1.22
C LEU A 55 9.96 -12.73 0.54
N THR A 56 9.84 -14.00 0.18
CA THR A 56 8.68 -14.51 -0.54
C THR A 56 8.37 -15.96 -0.20
N ASN A 57 7.10 -16.34 -0.22
CA ASN A 57 6.66 -17.74 -0.15
C ASN A 57 6.50 -18.38 -1.54
N LEU A 58 6.81 -17.66 -2.63
CA LEU A 58 6.62 -18.12 -3.99
C LEU A 58 7.65 -19.19 -4.42
N ASN A 59 7.20 -20.14 -5.23
CA ASN A 59 8.00 -21.25 -5.72
C ASN A 59 9.16 -20.77 -6.62
N ARG A 60 10.36 -21.36 -6.46
CA ARG A 60 11.55 -21.04 -7.25
C ARG A 60 11.43 -21.38 -8.74
N GLN A 61 10.75 -22.46 -9.09
CA GLN A 61 10.61 -22.94 -10.46
C GLN A 61 9.67 -22.02 -11.26
N GLU A 62 8.54 -21.64 -10.66
CA GLU A 62 7.57 -20.74 -11.30
C GLU A 62 7.98 -19.27 -11.23
N PHE A 63 8.68 -18.88 -10.16
CA PHE A 63 9.15 -17.51 -9.89
C PHE A 63 10.69 -17.46 -9.75
N PRO A 64 11.42 -17.56 -10.88
CA PRO A 64 12.86 -17.34 -10.90
C PRO A 64 13.20 -15.86 -10.65
N LEU A 65 14.47 -15.57 -10.36
CA LEU A 65 14.93 -14.21 -10.00
C LEU A 65 14.55 -13.12 -11.02
N PRO A 66 14.60 -13.34 -12.36
CA PRO A 66 14.16 -12.33 -13.33
C PRO A 66 12.68 -11.98 -13.19
N ARG A 67 11.82 -12.97 -12.93
CA ARG A 67 10.38 -12.77 -12.71
C ARG A 67 10.12 -12.04 -11.39
N MET A 68 10.88 -12.39 -10.34
CA MET A 68 10.83 -11.66 -9.06
C MET A 68 11.21 -10.19 -9.22
N LYS A 69 12.25 -9.89 -10.00
CA LYS A 69 12.64 -8.50 -10.31
C LYS A 69 11.51 -7.74 -11.02
N LYS A 70 10.85 -8.36 -12.00
CA LYS A 70 9.70 -7.76 -12.69
C LYS A 70 8.53 -7.49 -11.74
N LEU A 71 8.20 -8.44 -10.86
CA LEU A 71 7.15 -8.28 -9.86
C LEU A 71 7.46 -7.14 -8.88
N TYR A 72 8.70 -7.04 -8.42
CA TYR A 72 9.11 -5.94 -7.55
C TYR A 72 9.00 -4.59 -8.26
N HIS A 73 9.37 -4.52 -9.54
CA HIS A 73 9.22 -3.29 -10.32
C HIS A 73 7.74 -2.86 -10.46
N LEU A 74 6.80 -3.80 -10.60
CA LEU A 74 5.36 -3.48 -10.62
C LEU A 74 4.88 -2.89 -9.29
N ARG A 75 5.45 -3.30 -8.15
CA ARG A 75 5.17 -2.70 -6.84
C ARG A 75 5.48 -1.20 -6.82
N TRP A 76 6.58 -0.79 -7.44
CA TRP A 76 6.98 0.62 -7.52
C TRP A 76 5.94 1.48 -8.25
N GLY A 77 5.35 0.93 -9.32
CA GLY A 77 4.25 1.58 -10.04
C GLY A 77 3.05 1.86 -9.14
N ILE A 78 2.71 0.92 -8.24
CA ILE A 78 1.62 1.10 -7.27
C ILE A 78 1.95 2.20 -6.26
N GLU A 79 3.18 2.20 -5.72
CA GLU A 79 3.63 3.20 -4.76
C GLU A 79 3.59 4.62 -5.36
N SER A 80 4.06 4.76 -6.59
CA SER A 80 4.00 6.02 -7.34
C SER A 80 2.56 6.45 -7.61
N SER A 81 1.67 5.52 -7.96
CA SER A 81 0.24 5.81 -8.15
C SER A 81 -0.42 6.31 -6.86
N PHE A 82 -0.13 5.70 -5.72
CA PHE A 82 -0.65 6.18 -4.43
C PHE A 82 -0.07 7.54 -4.04
N ARG A 83 1.19 7.82 -4.39
CA ARG A 83 1.78 9.15 -4.21
C ARG A 83 0.99 10.21 -4.99
N LYS A 84 0.71 9.94 -6.27
CA LYS A 84 -0.10 10.84 -7.12
C LYS A 84 -1.51 11.02 -6.57
N LEU A 85 -2.18 9.95 -6.16
CA LEU A 85 -3.50 10.02 -5.54
C LEU A 85 -3.51 10.91 -4.29
N LYS A 86 -2.48 10.78 -3.42
CA LYS A 86 -2.39 11.56 -2.19
C LYS A 86 -2.09 13.04 -2.45
N TYR A 87 -1.09 13.33 -3.27
CA TYR A 87 -0.52 14.67 -3.37
C TYR A 87 -1.01 15.44 -4.59
N ASP A 88 -1.14 14.81 -5.75
CA ASP A 88 -1.54 15.50 -6.98
C ASP A 88 -3.06 15.74 -7.01
N LEU A 89 -3.84 14.76 -6.52
CA LEU A 89 -5.30 14.83 -6.43
C LEU A 89 -5.82 15.26 -5.06
N GLY A 90 -4.93 15.48 -4.09
CA GLY A 90 -5.30 16.00 -2.78
C GLY A 90 -6.09 15.03 -1.89
N CYS A 91 -5.99 13.71 -2.09
CA CYS A 91 -6.66 12.69 -1.24
C CYS A 91 -6.12 12.59 0.20
N ILE A 92 -5.47 13.65 0.69
CA ILE A 92 -5.08 13.86 2.08
C ILE A 92 -5.82 15.04 2.73
N GLN A 93 -6.50 15.87 1.92
CA GLN A 93 -7.22 17.06 2.35
C GLN A 93 -8.72 16.84 2.14
N PHE A 94 -9.36 16.29 3.17
CA PHE A 94 -10.81 16.05 3.16
C PHE A 94 -11.58 17.30 3.59
N HIS A 95 -12.72 17.54 2.95
CA HIS A 95 -13.60 18.66 3.28
C HIS A 95 -14.54 18.30 4.43
N SER A 96 -15.01 17.06 4.44
CA SER A 96 -15.88 16.57 5.48
C SER A 96 -15.14 16.18 6.76
N LYS A 97 -15.87 16.28 7.87
CA LYS A 97 -15.46 15.79 9.19
C LYS A 97 -16.20 14.54 9.63
N GLN A 98 -17.18 14.07 8.84
CA GLN A 98 -17.96 12.87 9.14
C GLN A 98 -17.37 11.67 8.39
N ASP A 99 -17.16 10.57 9.11
CA ASP A 99 -16.53 9.33 8.60
C ASP A 99 -17.16 8.87 7.27
N ASN A 100 -18.50 8.82 7.18
CA ASN A 100 -19.21 8.37 5.96
C ASN A 100 -18.91 9.26 4.73
N PHE A 101 -18.80 10.57 4.92
CA PHE A 101 -18.53 11.49 3.82
C PHE A 101 -17.05 11.49 3.44
N ILE A 102 -16.14 11.25 4.40
CA ILE A 102 -14.71 11.06 4.11
C ILE A 102 -14.53 9.81 3.23
N GLU A 103 -15.25 8.72 3.53
CA GLU A 103 -15.24 7.51 2.71
C GLU A 103 -15.72 7.80 1.28
N MET A 104 -16.81 8.56 1.12
CA MET A 104 -17.28 9.01 -0.19
C MET A 104 -16.23 9.85 -0.94
N GLU A 105 -15.55 10.77 -0.25
CA GLU A 105 -14.47 11.57 -0.84
C GLU A 105 -13.28 10.69 -1.30
N ILE A 106 -12.90 9.67 -0.52
CA ILE A 106 -11.85 8.71 -0.92
C ILE A 106 -12.25 8.00 -2.22
N TYR A 107 -13.48 7.50 -2.32
CA TYR A 107 -13.96 6.85 -3.54
C TYR A 107 -13.99 7.81 -4.74
N ALA A 108 -14.43 9.06 -4.53
CA ALA A 108 -14.42 10.09 -5.58
C ALA A 108 -13.00 10.36 -6.09
N HIS A 109 -12.01 10.51 -5.20
CA HIS A 109 -10.60 10.69 -5.59
C HIS A 109 -10.05 9.46 -6.34
N MET A 110 -10.41 8.24 -5.95
CA MET A 110 -10.00 7.03 -6.69
C MET A 110 -10.59 6.98 -8.11
N ILE A 111 -11.88 7.32 -8.27
CA ILE A 111 -12.52 7.38 -9.60
C ILE A 111 -11.86 8.46 -10.47
N MET A 112 -11.60 9.64 -9.89
CA MET A 112 -10.89 10.72 -10.58
C MET A 112 -9.49 10.28 -11.01
N PHE A 113 -8.73 9.64 -10.12
CA PHE A 113 -7.40 9.12 -10.43
C PHE A 113 -7.42 8.13 -11.60
N ASN A 114 -8.34 7.18 -11.57
CA ASN A 114 -8.47 6.20 -12.65
C ASN A 114 -8.84 6.88 -13.97
N THR A 115 -9.76 7.85 -13.95
CA THR A 115 -10.19 8.58 -15.14
C THR A 115 -9.03 9.40 -15.75
N VAL A 116 -8.33 10.18 -14.93
CA VAL A 116 -7.18 10.99 -15.36
C VAL A 116 -6.05 10.10 -15.86
N SER A 117 -5.78 8.98 -15.18
CA SER A 117 -4.74 8.03 -15.60
C SER A 117 -5.06 7.41 -16.97
N GLN A 118 -6.32 7.07 -17.23
CA GLN A 118 -6.75 6.54 -18.53
C GLN A 118 -6.66 7.57 -19.65
N ILE A 119 -6.99 8.83 -19.36
CA ILE A 119 -6.82 9.94 -20.32
C ILE A 119 -5.34 10.13 -20.63
N ASN A 120 -4.49 10.18 -19.60
CA ASN A 120 -3.05 10.36 -19.77
C ASN A 120 -2.40 9.21 -20.55
N ALA A 121 -2.88 7.98 -20.39
CA ALA A 121 -2.40 6.84 -21.17
C ALA A 121 -2.77 6.90 -22.66
N GLN A 122 -3.86 7.60 -23.01
CA GLN A 122 -4.35 7.75 -24.39
C GLN A 122 -3.86 9.04 -25.05
N ALA A 123 -3.54 10.06 -24.26
CA ALA A 123 -3.03 11.33 -24.74
C ALA A 123 -1.62 11.13 -25.32
N TYR A 124 -1.52 11.09 -26.64
CA TYR A 124 -0.25 11.14 -27.33
C TYR A 124 0.36 12.53 -27.15
N VAL A 125 1.39 12.64 -26.32
CA VAL A 125 2.23 13.83 -26.24
C VAL A 125 3.47 13.56 -27.09
N PRO A 126 3.61 14.17 -28.29
CA PRO A 126 4.86 14.08 -29.03
C PRO A 126 5.98 14.66 -28.15
N GLN A 127 7.03 13.87 -27.94
CA GLN A 127 8.28 14.31 -27.31
C GLN A 127 9.15 15.06 -28.32
#